data_AF-A0A9P7YN25-F1
#
_entry.id   AF-A0A9P7YN25-F1
#
_cell.length_a   1.000
_cell.length_b   1.000
_cell.length_c   1.000
_cell.angle_alpha   90.00
_cell.angle_beta   90.00
_cell.angle_gamma   90.00
#
_symmetry.space_group_name_H-M   'P 1'
#
loop_
_entity.id
_entity.type
_entity.pdbx_description
1 polymer ?
#
loop_
_entity_poly.entity_id
_entity_poly.type
_entity_poly.pdbx_seq_one_letter_code
_entity_poly.pdbx_strand_id
1 'polypeptide(L)'
;MQSFTALLSLLFLPLVTLPAVSAQGALICGTTGWDILGATPAFYALTNPAYSTAAACKKLCTSNKCGSFAVGNGTCLLYVGGVASTLNANTASLYAYYDAPCIV
;
A
#
# COMPACT_ATOMS: atom_id res chain seq x y z
N MET A 1 36.35 55.74 35.85
CA MET A 1 34.94 55.72 35.42
C MET A 1 34.92 55.25 33.97
N GLN A 2 34.29 54.18 33.51
CA GLN A 2 33.54 53.07 34.10
C GLN A 2 33.75 51.85 33.20
N SER A 3 33.78 50.67 33.81
CA SER A 3 33.74 49.36 33.15
C SER A 3 32.36 49.10 32.55
N PHE A 4 32.28 48.41 31.41
CA PHE A 4 31.05 47.71 31.02
C PHE A 4 31.36 46.30 30.53
N THR A 5 31.25 45.36 31.46
CA THR A 5 30.98 43.94 31.24
C THR A 5 29.58 43.81 30.66
N ALA A 6 29.40 43.09 29.55
CA ALA A 6 28.08 42.66 29.09
C ALA A 6 28.12 41.17 28.76
N LEU A 7 27.15 40.49 29.34
CA LEU A 7 27.08 39.06 29.56
C LEU A 7 26.84 38.23 28.30
N LEU A 8 27.55 37.10 28.29
CA LEU A 8 27.20 35.82 27.71
C LEU A 8 25.70 35.48 27.86
N SER A 9 25.01 35.15 26.77
CA SER A 9 23.83 34.28 26.78
C SER A 9 23.64 33.62 25.42
N LEU A 10 24.30 32.47 25.27
CA LEU A 10 24.06 31.49 24.21
C LEU A 10 22.61 31.01 24.30
N LEU A 11 21.74 31.50 23.42
CA LEU A 11 20.44 30.89 23.16
C LEU A 11 20.67 29.59 22.37
N PHE A 12 20.92 28.49 23.09
CA PHE A 12 20.80 27.13 22.55
C PHE A 12 19.31 26.84 22.34
N LEU A 13 18.80 27.08 21.13
CA LEU A 13 17.52 26.50 20.70
C LEU A 13 17.73 24.99 20.52
N PRO A 14 16.96 24.12 21.20
CA PRO A 14 16.95 22.71 20.85
C PRO A 14 16.28 22.59 19.49
N LEU A 15 17.04 22.16 18.49
CA LEU A 15 16.52 21.80 17.18
C LEU A 15 15.70 20.51 17.37
N VAL A 16 14.38 20.67 17.60
CA VAL A 16 13.45 19.56 17.69
C VAL A 16 13.32 18.94 16.30
N THR A 17 14.05 17.86 16.06
CA THR A 17 13.93 17.07 14.83
C THR A 17 12.62 16.28 14.90
N LEU A 18 11.56 16.79 14.28
CA LEU A 18 10.37 15.97 14.04
C LEU A 18 10.75 14.87 13.04
N PRO A 19 10.46 13.59 13.32
CA PRO A 19 10.58 12.55 12.31
C PRO A 19 9.58 12.85 11.19
N ALA A 20 10.07 12.98 9.97
CA ALA A 20 9.23 12.98 8.78
C ALA A 20 8.62 11.58 8.64
N VAL A 21 7.41 11.39 9.16
CA VAL A 21 6.56 10.25 8.78
C VAL A 21 6.25 10.46 7.30
N SER A 22 6.92 9.70 6.42
CA SER A 22 6.44 9.52 5.07
C SER A 22 5.05 8.92 5.17
N ALA A 23 4.05 9.56 4.58
CA ALA A 23 2.73 8.96 4.45
C ALA A 23 2.86 7.74 3.52
N GLN A 24 3.13 6.56 4.07
CA GLN A 24 2.83 5.32 3.38
C GLN A 24 1.33 5.36 3.10
N GLY A 25 0.96 5.38 1.81
CA GLY A 25 -0.44 5.33 1.39
C GLY A 25 -1.15 4.19 2.11
N ALA A 26 -2.41 4.43 2.52
CA ALA A 26 -3.19 3.44 3.24
C ALA A 26 -3.23 2.12 2.44
N LEU A 27 -2.99 1.00 3.13
CA LEU A 27 -3.08 -0.33 2.53
C LEU A 27 -4.52 -0.58 2.05
N ILE A 28 -4.63 -1.15 0.85
CA ILE A 28 -5.90 -1.55 0.26
C ILE A 28 -6.17 -3.00 0.66
N CYS A 29 -7.17 -3.25 1.50
CA CYS A 29 -7.50 -4.58 2.02
C CYS A 29 -8.97 -4.94 1.78
N GLY A 30 -9.32 -5.21 0.51
CA GLY A 30 -10.66 -5.62 0.11
C GLY A 30 -11.48 -4.51 -0.55
N THR A 31 -10.82 -3.52 -1.13
CA THR A 31 -11.52 -2.47 -1.89
C THR A 31 -11.93 -3.03 -3.25
N THR A 32 -13.20 -2.89 -3.59
CA THR A 32 -13.72 -3.23 -4.92
C THR A 32 -13.39 -2.13 -5.92
N GLY A 33 -12.98 -2.53 -7.12
CA GLY A 33 -12.65 -1.58 -8.17
C GLY A 33 -12.06 -2.22 -9.40
N TRP A 34 -11.61 -1.40 -10.33
CA TRP A 34 -10.99 -1.82 -11.57
C TRP A 34 -9.51 -1.48 -11.50
N ASP A 35 -8.65 -2.39 -11.94
CA ASP A 35 -7.26 -2.03 -12.20
C ASP A 35 -7.25 -0.98 -13.31
N ILE A 36 -6.42 0.04 -13.14
CA ILE A 36 -6.23 1.07 -14.17
C ILE A 36 -5.47 0.41 -15.32
N LEU A 37 -6.18 0.16 -16.43
CA LEU A 37 -5.62 -0.37 -17.67
C LEU A 37 -4.32 0.34 -18.04
N GLY A 38 -3.22 -0.42 -18.15
CA GLY A 38 -1.91 0.09 -18.54
C GLY A 38 -1.03 0.64 -17.40
N ALA A 39 -1.54 0.74 -16.16
CA ALA A 39 -0.72 1.16 -15.02
C ALA A 39 0.13 -0.01 -14.48
N THR A 40 -0.51 -1.13 -14.14
CA THR A 40 0.14 -2.38 -13.73
C THR A 40 -0.74 -3.57 -14.09
N PRO A 41 -0.53 -4.24 -15.24
CA PRO A 41 -1.31 -5.43 -15.58
C PRO A 41 -1.03 -6.55 -14.58
N ALA A 42 -2.01 -7.42 -14.37
CA ALA A 42 -1.79 -8.66 -13.65
C ALA A 42 -0.74 -9.49 -14.41
N PHE A 43 0.35 -9.87 -13.75
CA PHE A 43 1.37 -10.73 -14.38
C PHE A 43 0.94 -12.20 -14.40
N TYR A 44 -0.04 -12.55 -13.57
CA TYR A 44 -0.59 -13.88 -13.49
C TYR A 44 -2.08 -13.83 -13.19
N ALA A 45 -2.86 -14.62 -13.93
CA ALA A 45 -4.29 -14.77 -13.77
C ALA A 45 -4.63 -16.25 -13.70
N LEU A 46 -5.33 -16.67 -12.66
CA LEU A 46 -5.76 -18.05 -12.47
C LEU A 46 -7.27 -18.10 -12.25
N THR A 47 -7.98 -18.64 -13.24
CA THR A 47 -9.40 -18.96 -13.14
C THR A 47 -9.55 -20.39 -12.63
N ASN A 48 -9.74 -20.53 -11.32
CA ASN A 48 -9.95 -21.82 -10.67
C ASN A 48 -10.76 -21.59 -9.38
N PRO A 49 -11.88 -22.30 -9.17
CA PRO A 49 -12.72 -22.11 -7.98
C PRO A 49 -11.96 -22.33 -6.66
N ALA A 50 -10.90 -23.15 -6.64
CA ALA A 50 -10.06 -23.35 -5.44
C ALA A 50 -9.33 -22.08 -4.98
N TYR A 51 -9.13 -21.11 -5.87
CA TYR A 51 -8.44 -19.83 -5.61
C TYR A 51 -9.39 -18.62 -5.64
N SER A 52 -10.71 -18.87 -5.63
CA SER A 52 -11.75 -17.82 -5.70
C SER A 52 -12.04 -17.11 -4.37
N THR A 53 -11.27 -17.42 -3.31
CA THR A 53 -11.36 -16.74 -2.01
C THR A 53 -10.12 -15.87 -1.77
N ALA A 54 -10.27 -14.78 -1.02
CA ALA A 54 -9.15 -13.90 -0.69
C ALA A 54 -8.00 -14.65 -0.01
N ALA A 55 -8.30 -15.57 0.92
CA ALA A 55 -7.30 -16.39 1.60
C ALA A 55 -6.53 -17.33 0.65
N ALA A 56 -7.22 -18.00 -0.29
CA ALA A 56 -6.55 -18.87 -1.25
C ALA A 56 -5.72 -18.07 -2.26
N CYS A 57 -6.27 -16.96 -2.76
CA CYS A 57 -5.58 -16.05 -3.67
C CYS A 57 -4.34 -15.41 -3.00
N LYS A 58 -4.42 -15.07 -1.70
CA LYS A 58 -3.26 -14.62 -0.91
C LYS A 58 -2.17 -15.68 -0.83
N LYS A 59 -2.50 -16.94 -0.55
CA LYS A 59 -1.50 -18.03 -0.52
C LYS A 59 -0.78 -18.18 -1.87
N LEU A 60 -1.53 -18.05 -2.96
CA LEU A 60 -0.98 -18.05 -4.32
C LEU A 60 -0.07 -16.84 -4.56
N CYS A 61 -0.51 -15.65 -4.16
CA CYS A 61 0.28 -14.42 -4.20
C CYS A 61 1.62 -14.58 -3.45
N THR A 62 1.58 -15.06 -2.20
CA THR A 62 2.78 -15.28 -1.39
C THR A 62 3.75 -16.24 -2.06
N SER A 63 3.24 -17.34 -2.63
CA SER A 63 4.07 -18.32 -3.35
C SER A 63 4.73 -17.73 -4.59
N ASN A 64 4.06 -16.78 -5.25
CA ASN A 64 4.56 -16.07 -6.43
C ASN A 64 5.25 -14.74 -6.10
N LYS A 65 5.42 -14.41 -4.80
CA LYS A 65 6.03 -13.16 -4.32
C LYS A 65 5.38 -11.90 -4.91
N CYS A 66 4.05 -11.90 -5.00
CA CYS A 66 3.29 -10.77 -5.53
C CYS A 66 3.23 -9.61 -4.53
N GLY A 67 3.11 -8.37 -5.03
CA GLY A 67 2.93 -7.17 -4.19
C GLY A 67 1.47 -6.91 -3.83
N SER A 68 0.54 -7.37 -4.67
CA SER A 68 -0.89 -7.32 -4.42
C SER A 68 -1.68 -8.31 -5.29
N PHE A 69 -2.92 -8.59 -4.90
CA PHE A 69 -3.79 -9.50 -5.62
C PHE A 69 -5.22 -8.97 -5.70
N ALA A 70 -5.98 -9.46 -6.68
CA ALA A 70 -7.41 -9.27 -6.76
C ALA A 70 -8.12 -10.61 -6.85
N VAL A 71 -9.29 -10.72 -6.24
CA VAL A 71 -10.14 -11.90 -6.28
C VAL A 71 -11.55 -11.51 -6.70
N GLY A 72 -12.12 -12.26 -7.64
CA GLY A 72 -13.40 -11.93 -8.23
C GLY A 72 -13.75 -12.84 -9.38
N ASN A 73 -15.04 -13.06 -9.62
CA ASN A 73 -15.53 -13.82 -10.78
C ASN A 73 -14.83 -15.19 -10.98
N GLY A 74 -14.55 -15.91 -9.88
CA GLY A 74 -13.85 -17.20 -9.92
C GLY A 74 -12.36 -17.14 -10.31
N THR A 75 -11.78 -15.94 -10.36
CA THR A 75 -10.42 -15.69 -10.82
C THR A 75 -9.60 -14.99 -9.74
N CYS A 76 -8.33 -15.39 -9.63
CA CYS A 76 -7.31 -14.73 -8.82
C CYS A 76 -6.31 -14.05 -9.75
N LEU A 77 -6.11 -12.74 -9.57
CA LEU A 77 -5.18 -11.92 -10.33
C LEU A 77 -4.03 -11.51 -9.42
N LEU A 78 -2.79 -11.65 -9.87
CA LEU A 78 -1.59 -11.28 -9.13
C LEU A 78 -0.87 -10.11 -9.80
N TYR A 79 -0.40 -9.17 -8.99
CA TYR A 79 0.28 -7.96 -9.43
C TYR A 79 1.63 -7.83 -8.71
N VAL A 80 2.61 -7.24 -9.41
CA VAL A 80 3.96 -7.07 -8.87
C VAL A 80 4.00 -5.95 -7.82
N GLY A 81 3.29 -4.84 -8.09
CA GLY A 81 3.23 -3.68 -7.20
C GLY A 81 2.06 -3.72 -6.21
N GLY A 82 1.98 -2.71 -5.35
CA GLY A 82 0.80 -2.46 -4.51
C GLY A 82 -0.37 -1.89 -5.30
N VAL A 83 -1.58 -2.06 -4.77
CA VAL A 83 -2.87 -1.65 -5.37
C VAL A 83 -3.10 -0.14 -5.27
N ALA A 84 -2.56 0.51 -4.24
CA ALA A 84 -2.94 1.87 -3.85
C ALA A 84 -2.76 2.92 -4.97
N SER A 85 -1.82 2.74 -5.88
CA SER A 85 -1.58 3.64 -7.01
C SER A 85 -2.32 3.26 -8.30
N THR A 86 -2.96 2.09 -8.34
CA THR A 86 -3.45 1.47 -9.59
C THR A 86 -4.90 1.02 -9.54
N LEU A 87 -5.63 1.32 -8.46
CA LEU A 87 -7.03 0.97 -8.30
C LEU A 87 -7.96 2.17 -8.53
N ASN A 88 -8.87 2.01 -9.48
CA ASN A 88 -10.05 2.84 -9.57
C ASN A 88 -11.19 2.21 -8.75
N ALA A 89 -11.38 2.70 -7.52
CA ALA A 89 -12.39 2.17 -6.61
C ALA A 89 -13.80 2.31 -7.22
N ASN A 90 -14.52 1.20 -7.29
CA ASN A 90 -15.84 1.13 -7.90
C ASN A 90 -16.58 -0.12 -7.39
N THR A 91 -17.73 0.10 -6.76
CA THR A 91 -18.54 -0.96 -6.15
C THR A 91 -19.21 -1.89 -7.16
N ALA A 92 -19.32 -1.51 -8.44
CA ALA A 92 -19.83 -2.36 -9.51
C ALA A 92 -18.80 -3.37 -10.02
N SER A 93 -17.53 -3.27 -9.58
CA SER A 93 -16.52 -4.26 -9.94
C SER A 93 -16.82 -5.62 -9.32
N LEU A 94 -16.57 -6.67 -10.10
CA LEU A 94 -16.62 -8.05 -9.63
C LEU A 94 -15.36 -8.48 -8.88
N TYR A 95 -14.36 -7.60 -8.80
CA TYR A 95 -13.08 -7.87 -8.16
C TYR A 95 -12.87 -6.99 -6.92
N ALA A 96 -12.39 -7.62 -5.86
CA ALA A 96 -11.85 -6.96 -4.67
C ALA A 96 -10.33 -7.09 -4.65
N TYR A 97 -9.65 -5.98 -4.36
CA TYR A 97 -8.20 -5.87 -4.40
C TYR A 97 -7.60 -5.81 -2.99
N TYR A 98 -6.41 -6.38 -2.85
CA TYR A 98 -5.69 -6.55 -1.59
C TYR A 98 -4.18 -6.38 -1.79
N ASP A 99 -3.55 -5.50 -1.01
CA ASP A 99 -2.10 -5.45 -0.88
C ASP A 99 -1.58 -6.70 -0.15
N ALA A 100 -0.38 -7.17 -0.50
CA ALA A 100 0.24 -8.34 0.11
C ALA A 100 0.24 -8.37 1.67
N PRO A 101 0.51 -7.27 2.39
CA PRO A 101 0.46 -7.25 3.86
C PRO A 101 -0.95 -7.35 4.47
N CYS A 102 -2.03 -7.25 3.69
CA CYS A 102 -3.39 -7.32 4.23
C CYS A 102 -3.70 -8.66 4.88
N ILE A 103 -4.40 -8.63 6.01
CA ILE A 103 -5.00 -9.82 6.63
C ILE A 103 -6.32 -10.10 5.92
N VAL A 104 -6.52 -11.36 5.51
CA VAL A 104 -7.68 -11.84 4.74
C VAL A 104 -8.17 -13.17 5.23
#